data_AF-A0A0B8NTY6-F1
#
_entry.id   AF-A0A0B8NTY6-F1
#
_cell.length_a   1.000
_cell.length_b   1.000
_cell.length_c   1.000
_cell.angle_alpha   90.00
_cell.angle_beta   90.00
_cell.angle_gamma   90.00
#
_symmetry.space_group_name_H-M   'P 1'
#
loop_
_entity.id
_entity.type
_entity.pdbx_description
1 polymer ?
#
loop_
_entity_poly.entity_id
_entity_poly.type
_entity_poly.pdbx_seq_one_letter_code
_entity_poly.pdbx_strand_id
1 'polypeptide(L)' 'MGLMAIVNMVAILLLSGIVVKLAKDYNKQLKAGKVPTFDANDFPELQSQLEEGIWDQAEEAKKS' A
#
# COMPACT_ATOMS: atom_id res chain seq x y z
N MET A 1 16.50 -25.47 2.56
CA MET A 1 15.60 -24.74 1.64
C MET A 1 14.26 -24.36 2.26
N GLY A 2 13.60 -25.23 3.04
CA GLY A 2 12.28 -24.93 3.63
C GLY A 2 12.25 -23.78 4.66
N LEU A 3 13.33 -23.53 5.39
CA LEU A 3 13.38 -22.45 6.39
C LEU A 3 13.14 -21.06 5.78
N MET A 4 13.71 -20.79 4.60
CA MET A 4 13.52 -19.52 3.89
C MET A 4 12.04 -19.31 3.51
N ALA A 5 11.36 -20.37 3.07
CA ALA A 5 9.94 -20.32 2.73
C ALA A 5 9.07 -20.05 3.96
N ILE A 6 9.40 -20.65 5.11
CA ILE A 6 8.67 -20.41 6.37
C ILE A 6 8.82 -18.96 6.81
N VAL A 7 10.05 -18.42 6.80
CA VAL A 7 10.29 -17.00 7.15
C VAL A 7 9.50 -16.06 6.23
N ASN A 8 9.54 -16.31 4.92
CA ASN A 8 8.78 -15.50 3.96
C ASN A 8 7.25 -15.60 4.19
N MET A 9 6.74 -16.80 4.50
CA MET A 9 5.32 -16.99 4.81
C MET A 9 4.92 -16.16 6.05
N VAL A 10 5.72 -16.20 7.11
CA VAL A 10 5.47 -15.42 8.33
C VAL A 10 5.51 -13.92 8.03
N ALA A 11 6.46 -13.44 7.21
CA ALA A 11 6.54 -12.04 6.81
C ALA A 11 5.28 -11.58 6.07
N ILE A 12 4.76 -12.37 5.12
CA ILE A 12 3.51 -12.07 4.40
C ILE A 12 2.33 -12.02 5.38
N LEU A 13 2.28 -12.94 6.36
CA LEU A 13 1.22 -12.94 7.37
C LEU A 13 1.26 -11.70 8.27
N LEU A 14 2.46 -11.24 8.67
CA LEU A 14 2.63 -10.02 9.45
C LEU A 14 2.18 -8.77 8.66
N LEU A 15 2.44 -8.74 7.34
CA LEU A 15 2.02 -7.65 6.45
C LEU A 15 0.54 -7.72 6.04
N SER A 16 -0.14 -8.85 6.26
CA SER A 16 -1.51 -9.12 5.80
C SER A 16 -2.51 -8.02 6.14
N GLY A 17 -2.41 -7.43 7.34
CA GLY A 17 -3.31 -6.34 7.75
C GLY A 17 -3.25 -5.12 6.83
N ILE A 18 -2.04 -4.71 6.43
CA ILE A 18 -1.81 -3.59 5.50
C ILE A 18 -2.23 -3.99 4.09
N VAL A 19 -1.83 -5.18 3.64
CA VAL A 19 -2.14 -5.69 2.30
C VAL A 19 -3.64 -5.74 2.05
N VAL A 20 -4.45 -6.20 3.02
CA VAL A 20 -5.92 -6.24 2.89
C VAL A 20 -6.50 -4.83 2.78
N LYS A 21 -5.99 -3.86 3.53
CA LYS A 21 -6.46 -2.47 3.46
C LYS A 21 -6.14 -1.84 2.10
N LEU A 22 -4.91 -1.96 1.62
CA LEU A 22 -4.51 -1.48 0.30
C LEU A 22 -5.29 -2.17 -0.82
N ALA A 23 -5.47 -3.49 -0.74
CA ALA A 23 -6.23 -4.25 -1.74
C ALA A 23 -7.71 -3.82 -1.78
N LYS A 24 -8.32 -3.53 -0.63
CA LYS A 24 -9.69 -3.00 -0.57
C LYS A 24 -9.78 -1.63 -1.21
N ASP A 25 -8.84 -0.74 -0.90
CA ASP A 25 -8.81 0.60 -1.47
C ASP A 25 -8.58 0.58 -2.98
N TYR A 26 -7.60 -0.20 -3.45
CA TYR A 26 -7.38 -0.46 -4.88
C TYR A 26 -8.67 -0.91 -5.59
N ASN A 27 -9.36 -1.91 -5.03
CA ASN A 27 -10.61 -2.41 -5.59
C ASN A 27 -11.74 -1.37 -5.56
N LYS A 28 -11.77 -0.50 -4.53
CA LYS A 28 -12.73 0.60 -4.42
C LYS A 28 -12.48 1.65 -5.52
N GLN A 29 -11.22 2.04 -5.73
CA GLN A 29 -10.84 2.97 -6.79
C GLN A 29 -11.14 2.40 -8.18
N LEU A 30 -10.81 1.12 -8.40
CA LEU A 30 -11.09 0.42 -9.65
C LEU A 30 -12.60 0.36 -9.95
N LYS A 31 -13.43 0.04 -8.95
CA LYS A 31 -14.89 0.04 -9.07
C LYS A 31 -15.47 1.44 -9.33
N ALA A 32 -14.81 2.49 -8.85
CA ALA A 32 -15.18 3.86 -9.12
C ALA A 32 -14.75 4.35 -10.52
N GLY A 33 -14.15 3.47 -11.34
CA GLY A 33 -13.64 3.82 -12.67
C GLY A 33 -12.40 4.72 -12.65
N LYS A 34 -11.75 4.85 -11.48
CA LYS A 34 -10.52 5.63 -11.32
C LYS A 34 -9.31 4.74 -11.59
N VAL A 35 -8.22 5.36 -12.04
CA VAL A 35 -6.91 4.72 -12.02
C VAL A 35 -6.52 4.52 -10.54
N PRO A 36 -6.34 3.27 -10.07
CA PRO A 36 -6.00 3.03 -8.68
C PRO A 36 -4.61 3.59 -8.37
N THR A 37 -4.55 4.56 -7.47
CA THR A 37 -3.30 5.21 -7.03
C THR A 37 -3.20 5.13 -5.53
N PHE A 38 -2.03 4.77 -5.03
CA PHE A 38 -1.78 4.78 -3.59
C PHE A 38 -1.68 6.24 -3.09
N ASP A 39 -2.44 6.57 -2.05
CA ASP A 39 -2.39 7.88 -1.37
C ASP A 39 -1.89 7.64 0.06
N ALA A 40 -0.69 8.15 0.38
CA ALA A 40 -0.08 7.96 1.69
C ALA A 40 -0.88 8.66 2.81
N ASN A 41 -1.67 9.68 2.49
CA ASN A 41 -2.54 10.37 3.45
C ASN A 41 -3.64 9.48 4.01
N ASP A 42 -4.13 8.51 3.23
CA ASP A 42 -5.19 7.59 3.62
C ASP A 42 -4.70 6.47 4.57
N PHE A 43 -3.37 6.33 4.73
CA PHE A 43 -2.73 5.30 5.54
C PHE A 43 -1.70 5.89 6.51
N PRO A 44 -2.12 6.61 7.57
CA PRO A 44 -1.21 7.22 8.55
C PRO A 44 -0.31 6.20 9.26
N GLU A 45 -0.75 4.94 9.39
CA GLU A 45 0.07 3.84 9.91
C GLU A 45 1.27 3.47 9.04
N LEU A 46 1.23 3.82 7.74
CA LEU A 46 2.28 3.59 6.78
C LEU A 46 3.19 4.80 6.64
N GLN A 47 2.68 6.02 6.87
CA GLN A 47 3.47 7.25 6.73
C GLN A 47 4.78 7.22 7.52
N SER A 48 4.77 6.68 8.74
CA SER A 48 5.99 6.58 9.56
C SER A 48 7.00 5.53 9.05
N GLN A 49 6.58 4.64 8.16
CA GLN A 49 7.40 3.59 7.55
C GLN A 49 7.78 3.92 6.10
N LEU A 50 7.19 4.96 5.51
CA LEU A 50 7.48 5.42 4.16
C LEU A 50 8.63 6.42 4.21
N GLU A 51 9.56 6.29 3.27
CA GLU A 51 10.57 7.32 3.05
C GLU A 51 9.94 8.56 2.42
N GLU A 52 10.24 9.72 2.98
CA GLU A 52 9.82 11.02 2.45
C GLU A 52 10.25 11.17 0.99
N GLY A 53 9.37 11.64 0.12
CA GLY A 53 9.64 11.85 -1.30
C GLY A 53 9.36 10.67 -2.23
N ILE A 54 9.14 9.44 -1.72
CA ILE A 54 8.92 8.27 -2.59
C ILE A 54 7.49 8.24 -3.16
N TRP A 55 6.49 8.61 -2.36
CA TRP A 55 5.08 8.57 -2.77
C TRP A 55 4.38 9.94 -2.83
N ASP A 56 5.12 11.03 -2.67
CA ASP A 56 4.59 12.40 -2.72
C ASP A 56 4.14 12.81 -4.14
N GLN A 57 4.49 12.05 -5.17
CA GLN A 57 4.11 12.33 -6.57
C GLN A 57 2.61 12.14 -6.85
N ALA A 58 1.89 11.34 -6.05
CA ALA A 58 0.44 11.17 -6.21
C ALA A 58 -0.33 12.47 -5.89
N GLU A 59 0.23 13.35 -5.05
CA GLU A 59 -0.32 14.68 -4.75
C GLU A 59 -0.13 15.65 -5.93
N GLU A 60 0.97 15.56 -6.68
CA GLU A 60 1.24 16.42 -7.84
C GLU A 60 0.24 16.19 -8.98
N ALA A 61 -0.23 14.95 -9.18
CA ALA A 61 -1.22 14.62 -10.20
C ALA A 61 -2.63 15.18 -9.92
N LYS A 62 -2.95 15.56 -8.68
CA LYS A 62 -4.21 16.24 -8.32
C LYS A 62 -4.12 17.77 -8.46
N LYS A 63 -2.92 18.33 -8.68
CA LYS A 63 -2.66 19.78 -8.66
C LYS A 63 -2.49 20.42 -10.05
N SER A 64 -2.59 19.64 -11.14
CA SER A 64 -2.50 20.11 -12.53
C SER A 64 -3.84 20.11 -13.27
#